data_AF-A0A7W1VV90-F1
#
_entry.id   AF-A0A7W1VV90-F1
#
_cell.length_a   1.000
_cell.length_b   1.000
_cell.length_c   1.000
_cell.angle_alpha   90.00
_cell.angle_beta   90.00
_cell.angle_gamma   90.00
#
_symmetry.space_group_name_H-M   'P 1'
#
loop_
_entity.id
_entity.type
_entity.pdbx_description
1 polymer ?
#
loop_
_entity_poly.entity_id
_entity_poly.type
_entity_poly.pdbx_seq_one_letter_code
_entity_poly.pdbx_strand_id
1 'polypeptide(L)'
;MQTFDWNFVHLTNQYFTVGQTNIAWDAPVIHAFSNLAIIRATRGATNIWWERFGQHSSKAVASGCDDPLLANLHLENEHGGSRRKGRTNIAISFKESADTLGQSSYHPLWKLRGYTTAAYAMVKADRAQYKELIIAYRHLAAEQLASVLQDTAIPFDEANHATYGLLHGSNDSVGPVAELYLIVEDPLTNWNGTSLPHLAKGKASINLAWQARGMRYADFTEEGWVGFKSHLLEAETALETAWELNTNDFRIPYEMMMVELGQGKGRERMELWFERTIRISSYHYGAYIRKLNYLEPKWHGSFEEMIKFAREAMYVTNADAKVMLLPVTAVEDILQYVPVEKRAEFWLRSGLFKDIQPAYERFLKRYPDASGWRHKYAVYAYKCQQWKVLKQQLDLIPKIDPEALGGAEEYRKMQKALLLHTTKRP
;
A
#
# COMPACT_ATOMS: atom_id res chain seq x y z
N MET A 1 27.30 -7.22 1.66
CA MET A 1 27.76 -8.58 2.02
C MET A 1 27.04 -9.07 3.27
N GLN A 2 27.09 -8.31 4.38
CA GLN A 2 26.44 -8.64 5.66
C GLN A 2 24.96 -9.08 5.57
N THR A 3 24.11 -8.42 4.76
CA THR A 3 22.69 -8.81 4.62
C THR A 3 22.49 -10.17 3.95
N PHE A 4 23.31 -10.52 2.95
CA PHE A 4 23.23 -11.82 2.31
C PHE A 4 23.64 -12.92 3.29
N ASP A 5 24.79 -12.74 3.94
CA ASP A 5 25.36 -13.74 4.85
C ASP A 5 24.40 -14.02 6.02
N TRP A 6 23.84 -12.96 6.62
CA TRP A 6 22.86 -13.12 7.71
C TRP A 6 21.61 -13.86 7.24
N ASN A 7 21.03 -13.48 6.09
CA ASN A 7 19.85 -14.17 5.56
C ASN A 7 20.15 -15.62 5.18
N PHE A 8 21.32 -15.90 4.60
CA PHE A 8 21.73 -17.26 4.26
C PHE A 8 21.86 -18.14 5.51
N VAL A 9 22.42 -17.60 6.59
CA VAL A 9 22.48 -18.29 7.90
C VAL A 9 21.08 -18.56 8.44
N HIS A 10 20.19 -17.57 8.44
CA HIS A 10 18.85 -17.68 9.02
C HIS A 10 17.80 -18.31 8.09
N LEU A 11 18.19 -18.72 6.89
CA LEU A 11 17.36 -19.47 5.96
C LEU A 11 17.96 -20.86 5.71
N THR A 12 19.05 -20.91 4.96
CA THR A 12 19.67 -22.16 4.49
C THR A 12 20.35 -22.92 5.62
N ASN A 13 21.15 -22.26 6.45
CA ASN A 13 21.82 -22.99 7.56
C ASN A 13 20.81 -23.35 8.65
N GLN A 14 19.88 -22.46 8.96
CA GLN A 14 18.84 -22.72 9.95
C GLN A 14 17.90 -23.86 9.52
N TYR A 15 17.64 -24.05 8.22
CA TYR A 15 16.89 -25.21 7.72
C TYR A 15 17.45 -26.54 8.20
N PHE A 16 18.78 -26.70 8.22
CA PHE A 16 19.39 -27.94 8.68
C PHE A 16 19.35 -28.14 10.20
N THR A 17 19.12 -27.08 10.96
CA THR A 17 19.10 -27.15 12.44
C THR A 17 17.69 -27.28 13.00
N VAL A 18 16.70 -26.65 12.38
CA VAL A 18 15.31 -26.61 12.88
C VAL A 18 14.24 -26.92 11.84
N GLY A 19 14.62 -27.04 10.57
CA GLY A 19 13.70 -27.34 9.48
C GLY A 19 13.42 -28.84 9.33
N GLN A 20 12.45 -29.14 8.47
CA GLN A 20 12.07 -30.52 8.15
C GLN A 20 12.89 -31.02 6.96
N THR A 21 13.93 -31.79 7.25
CA THR A 21 14.87 -32.31 6.25
C THR A 21 14.44 -33.66 5.71
N ASN A 22 14.62 -33.84 4.40
CA ASN A 22 14.43 -35.10 3.71
C ASN A 22 15.14 -35.05 2.35
N ILE A 23 15.85 -36.13 2.04
CA ILE A 23 16.59 -36.26 0.78
C ILE A 23 15.74 -36.02 -0.48
N ALA A 24 14.42 -36.24 -0.41
CA ALA A 24 13.49 -36.00 -1.51
C ALA A 24 13.30 -34.51 -1.86
N TRP A 25 13.54 -33.59 -0.92
CA TRP A 25 13.34 -32.15 -1.11
C TRP A 25 14.43 -31.22 -0.56
N ASP A 26 15.45 -31.72 0.15
CA ASP A 26 16.51 -30.87 0.71
C ASP A 26 17.16 -29.96 -0.35
N ALA A 27 17.57 -30.54 -1.49
CA ALA A 27 18.20 -29.78 -2.57
C ALA A 27 17.33 -28.62 -3.10
N PRO A 28 16.06 -28.84 -3.51
CA PRO A 28 15.21 -27.71 -3.90
C PRO A 28 14.93 -26.72 -2.77
N VAL A 29 14.84 -27.13 -1.50
CA VAL A 29 14.69 -26.19 -0.37
C VAL A 29 15.90 -25.28 -0.23
N ILE A 30 17.11 -25.85 -0.23
CA ILE A 30 18.37 -25.10 -0.16
C ILE A 30 18.45 -24.07 -1.28
N HIS A 31 18.09 -24.46 -2.51
CA HIS A 31 18.07 -23.53 -3.64
C HIS A 31 17.03 -22.42 -3.46
N ALA A 32 15.82 -22.74 -3.01
CA ALA A 32 14.79 -21.72 -2.74
C ALA A 32 15.29 -20.72 -1.68
N PHE A 33 15.77 -21.19 -0.54
CA PHE A 33 16.28 -20.35 0.55
C PHE A 33 17.50 -19.51 0.16
N SER A 34 18.43 -20.07 -0.60
CA SER A 34 19.58 -19.33 -1.13
C SER A 34 19.15 -18.21 -2.08
N ASN A 35 18.18 -18.47 -2.96
CA ASN A 35 17.63 -17.44 -3.84
C ASN A 35 16.91 -16.34 -3.04
N LEU A 36 16.18 -16.70 -1.97
CA LEU A 36 15.55 -15.73 -1.09
C LEU A 36 16.59 -14.84 -0.37
N ALA A 37 17.72 -15.40 0.09
CA ALA A 37 18.79 -14.60 0.66
C ALA A 37 19.35 -13.56 -0.35
N ILE A 38 19.48 -13.92 -1.64
CA ILE A 38 19.87 -12.99 -2.71
C ILE A 38 18.80 -11.92 -2.93
N ILE A 39 17.52 -12.31 -2.99
CA ILE A 39 16.39 -11.36 -3.12
C ILE A 39 16.45 -10.32 -2.00
N ARG A 40 16.63 -10.76 -0.75
CA ARG A 40 16.69 -9.86 0.42
C ARG A 40 17.88 -8.92 0.33
N ALA A 41 19.07 -9.45 0.04
CA ALA A 41 20.30 -8.66 -0.05
C ALA A 41 20.30 -7.64 -1.21
N THR A 42 19.62 -7.95 -2.31
CA THR A 42 19.52 -7.08 -3.50
C THR A 42 18.24 -6.25 -3.54
N ARG A 43 17.38 -6.35 -2.52
CA ARG A 43 16.04 -5.74 -2.49
C ARG A 43 15.19 -6.09 -3.72
N GLY A 44 15.37 -7.29 -4.25
CA GLY A 44 14.64 -7.75 -5.43
C GLY A 44 14.98 -6.97 -6.71
N ALA A 45 16.22 -6.49 -6.84
CA ALA A 45 16.67 -5.70 -8.01
C ALA A 45 16.38 -6.35 -9.37
N THR A 46 16.19 -7.68 -9.40
CA THR A 46 15.78 -8.42 -10.61
C THR A 46 14.74 -9.48 -10.29
N ASN A 47 13.82 -9.72 -11.22
CA ASN A 47 12.77 -10.73 -11.07
C ASN A 47 13.27 -12.17 -11.23
N ILE A 48 14.47 -12.38 -11.78
CA ILE A 48 15.00 -13.73 -12.06
C ILE A 48 15.14 -14.56 -10.78
N TRP A 49 15.48 -13.92 -9.66
CA TRP A 49 15.63 -14.62 -8.38
C TRP A 49 14.29 -15.04 -7.80
N TRP A 50 13.24 -14.24 -8.00
CA TRP A 50 11.87 -14.60 -7.63
C TRP A 50 11.35 -15.77 -8.48
N GLU A 51 11.63 -15.75 -9.79
CA GLU A 51 11.28 -16.86 -10.67
C GLU A 51 11.96 -18.17 -10.24
N ARG A 52 13.28 -18.11 -9.98
CA ARG A 52 14.05 -19.27 -9.48
C ARG A 52 13.56 -19.74 -8.11
N PHE A 53 13.26 -18.82 -7.19
CA PHE A 53 12.62 -19.15 -5.92
C PHE A 53 11.31 -19.91 -6.14
N GLY A 54 10.44 -19.42 -7.02
CA GLY A 54 9.16 -20.06 -7.35
C GLY A 54 9.35 -21.47 -7.93
N GLN A 55 10.28 -21.65 -8.86
CA GLN A 55 10.59 -22.95 -9.46
C GLN A 55 11.06 -23.97 -8.41
N HIS A 56 12.01 -23.58 -7.55
CA HIS A 56 12.57 -24.48 -6.56
C HIS A 56 11.60 -24.79 -5.41
N SER A 57 10.85 -23.79 -4.92
CA SER A 57 9.82 -24.01 -3.90
C SER A 57 8.71 -24.94 -4.41
N SER A 58 8.23 -24.74 -5.64
CA SER A 58 7.22 -25.63 -6.26
C SER A 58 7.75 -27.07 -6.39
N LYS A 59 9.03 -27.23 -6.75
CA LYS A 59 9.65 -28.56 -6.84
C LYS A 59 9.71 -29.27 -5.48
N ALA A 60 10.08 -28.56 -4.41
CA ALA A 60 10.11 -29.13 -3.07
C ALA A 60 8.70 -29.52 -2.59
N VAL A 61 7.70 -28.67 -2.80
CA VAL A 61 6.29 -28.97 -2.47
C VAL A 61 5.78 -30.17 -3.27
N ALA A 62 6.10 -30.26 -4.56
CA ALA A 62 5.74 -31.42 -5.39
C ALA A 62 6.40 -32.74 -4.92
N SER A 63 7.53 -32.67 -4.24
CA SER A 63 8.18 -33.81 -3.57
C SER A 63 7.56 -34.15 -2.20
N GLY A 64 6.52 -33.44 -1.76
CA GLY A 64 5.85 -33.66 -0.48
C GLY A 64 6.46 -32.90 0.70
N CYS A 65 7.25 -31.86 0.45
CA CYS A 65 7.84 -31.06 1.52
C CYS A 65 6.78 -30.37 2.39
N ASP A 66 6.86 -30.61 3.70
CA ASP A 66 6.01 -30.06 4.76
C ASP A 66 6.74 -29.07 5.67
N ASP A 67 7.95 -28.63 5.29
CA ASP A 67 8.72 -27.62 6.03
C ASP A 67 7.91 -26.32 6.21
N PRO A 68 7.72 -25.85 7.45
CA PRO A 68 6.78 -24.76 7.72
C PRO A 68 7.22 -23.42 7.12
N LEU A 69 8.53 -23.17 7.02
CA LEU A 69 9.04 -21.94 6.43
C LEU A 69 8.90 -21.99 4.91
N LEU A 70 9.29 -23.09 4.27
CA LEU A 70 9.13 -23.23 2.83
C LEU A 70 7.65 -23.13 2.42
N ALA A 71 6.75 -23.84 3.12
CA ALA A 71 5.33 -23.84 2.83
C ALA A 71 4.75 -22.42 2.87
N ASN A 72 5.10 -21.64 3.90
CA ASN A 72 4.67 -20.26 4.03
C ASN A 72 5.17 -19.36 2.89
N LEU A 73 6.46 -19.44 2.58
CA LEU A 73 7.08 -18.63 1.54
C LEU A 73 6.59 -19.00 0.14
N HIS A 74 6.32 -20.28 -0.11
CA HIS A 74 5.74 -20.76 -1.35
C HIS A 74 4.33 -20.18 -1.55
N LEU A 75 3.49 -20.29 -0.52
CA LEU A 75 2.13 -19.73 -0.53
C LEU A 75 2.14 -18.21 -0.79
N GLU A 76 3.08 -17.49 -0.17
CA GLU A 76 3.30 -16.07 -0.44
C GLU A 76 3.70 -15.77 -1.88
N ASN A 77 4.57 -16.58 -2.47
CA ASN A 77 4.99 -16.40 -3.86
C ASN A 77 3.84 -16.67 -4.84
N GLU A 78 2.99 -17.66 -4.56
CA GLU A 78 1.84 -17.98 -5.42
C GLU A 78 0.69 -16.97 -5.30
N HIS A 79 0.49 -16.39 -4.11
CA HIS A 79 -0.75 -15.67 -3.79
C HIS A 79 -0.56 -14.27 -3.20
N GLY A 80 0.63 -13.90 -2.74
CA GLY A 80 0.91 -12.65 -2.03
C GLY A 80 0.65 -11.38 -2.87
N GLY A 81 0.63 -11.49 -4.20
CA GLY A 81 0.30 -10.38 -5.11
C GLY A 81 -1.20 -10.20 -5.41
N SER A 82 -2.07 -11.13 -5.01
CA SER A 82 -3.48 -11.14 -5.44
C SER A 82 -4.32 -10.13 -4.67
N ARG A 83 -4.65 -9.00 -5.31
CA ARG A 83 -5.56 -7.96 -4.76
C ARG A 83 -7.05 -8.30 -4.85
N ARG A 84 -7.41 -9.52 -5.28
CA ARG A 84 -8.81 -9.91 -5.51
C ARG A 84 -9.51 -10.24 -4.19
N LYS A 85 -10.66 -9.60 -3.93
CA LYS A 85 -11.55 -9.88 -2.79
C LYS A 85 -12.19 -11.27 -2.92
N GLY A 86 -12.63 -11.86 -1.79
CA GLY A 86 -13.48 -13.06 -1.77
C GLY A 86 -12.74 -14.40 -1.85
N ARG A 87 -11.51 -14.49 -1.33
CA ARG A 87 -10.72 -15.74 -1.30
C ARG A 87 -10.59 -16.32 0.12
N THR A 88 -11.72 -16.70 0.73
CA THR A 88 -11.78 -17.33 2.06
C THR A 88 -10.80 -18.50 2.20
N ASN A 89 -10.72 -19.38 1.18
CA ASN A 89 -9.81 -20.53 1.20
C ASN A 89 -8.33 -20.12 1.29
N ILE A 90 -7.92 -19.06 0.60
CA ILE A 90 -6.53 -18.58 0.67
C ILE A 90 -6.23 -17.97 2.04
N ALA A 91 -7.16 -17.23 2.63
CA ALA A 91 -6.99 -16.72 3.99
C ALA A 91 -6.85 -17.86 5.01
N ILE A 92 -7.60 -18.96 4.84
CA ILE A 92 -7.47 -20.18 5.66
C ILE A 92 -6.07 -20.80 5.49
N SER A 93 -5.59 -20.98 4.26
CA SER A 93 -4.26 -21.55 4.01
C SER A 93 -3.14 -20.68 4.61
N PHE A 94 -3.24 -19.35 4.50
CA PHE A 94 -2.25 -18.46 5.14
C PHE A 94 -2.32 -18.53 6.66
N LYS A 95 -3.53 -18.63 7.23
CA LYS A 95 -3.73 -18.82 8.68
C LYS A 95 -3.03 -20.08 9.16
N GLU A 96 -3.35 -21.22 8.57
CA GLU A 96 -2.78 -22.53 8.93
C GLU A 96 -1.26 -22.53 8.80
N SER A 97 -0.74 -22.04 7.67
CA SER A 97 0.69 -21.93 7.44
C SER A 97 1.39 -21.02 8.46
N ALA A 98 0.79 -19.89 8.82
CA ALA A 98 1.34 -18.99 9.83
C ALA A 98 1.32 -19.60 11.23
N ASP A 99 0.29 -20.38 11.58
CA ASP A 99 0.22 -21.09 12.87
C ASP A 99 1.33 -22.14 12.97
N THR A 100 1.51 -22.96 11.92
CA THR A 100 2.59 -23.96 11.88
C THR A 100 3.97 -23.30 11.94
N LEU A 101 4.19 -22.22 11.19
CA LEU A 101 5.44 -21.46 11.23
C LEU A 101 5.67 -20.81 12.60
N GLY A 102 4.63 -20.28 13.23
CA GLY A 102 4.69 -19.69 14.56
C GLY A 102 5.19 -20.66 15.63
N GLN A 103 4.76 -21.92 15.54
CA GLN A 103 5.14 -23.01 16.45
C GLN A 103 6.53 -23.60 16.16
N SER A 104 7.12 -23.32 15.00
CA SER A 104 8.46 -23.80 14.64
C SER A 104 9.58 -23.13 15.45
N SER A 105 10.82 -23.61 15.32
CA SER A 105 12.00 -22.97 15.92
C SER A 105 12.77 -22.05 14.97
N TYR A 106 12.16 -21.68 13.83
CA TYR A 106 12.73 -20.69 12.91
C TYR A 106 12.87 -19.30 13.56
N HIS A 107 13.78 -18.50 13.00
CA HIS A 107 14.05 -17.15 13.48
C HIS A 107 12.75 -16.29 13.54
N PRO A 108 12.55 -15.46 14.57
CA PRO A 108 11.34 -14.63 14.74
C PRO A 108 10.96 -13.77 13.53
N LEU A 109 11.95 -13.33 12.73
CA LEU A 109 11.73 -12.59 11.49
C LEU A 109 10.75 -13.31 10.53
N TRP A 110 10.88 -14.63 10.41
CA TRP A 110 10.05 -15.41 9.50
C TRP A 110 8.64 -15.62 10.04
N LYS A 111 8.52 -15.79 11.36
CA LYS A 111 7.23 -15.88 12.06
C LYS A 111 6.45 -14.56 11.95
N LEU A 112 7.13 -13.43 12.19
CA LEU A 112 6.60 -12.08 11.97
C LEU A 112 5.98 -11.94 10.57
N ARG A 113 6.73 -12.38 9.55
CA ARG A 113 6.28 -12.33 8.16
C ARG A 113 5.03 -13.19 7.94
N GLY A 114 5.05 -14.45 8.40
CA GLY A 114 3.91 -15.36 8.30
C GLY A 114 2.63 -14.76 8.90
N TYR A 115 2.72 -14.23 10.12
CA TYR A 115 1.58 -13.59 10.78
C TYR A 115 1.08 -12.33 10.06
N THR A 116 2.01 -11.49 9.58
CA THR A 116 1.67 -10.25 8.84
C THR A 116 0.94 -10.58 7.54
N THR A 117 1.43 -11.56 6.79
CA THR A 117 0.81 -12.00 5.54
C THR A 117 -0.55 -12.65 5.77
N ALA A 118 -0.70 -13.48 6.81
CA ALA A 118 -1.98 -14.08 7.15
C ALA A 118 -3.04 -13.03 7.51
N ALA A 119 -2.69 -12.04 8.35
CA ALA A 119 -3.58 -10.92 8.65
C ALA A 119 -3.97 -10.14 7.37
N TYR A 120 -3.01 -9.90 6.47
CA TYR A 120 -3.30 -9.24 5.19
C TYR A 120 -4.27 -10.06 4.32
N ALA A 121 -4.06 -11.38 4.21
CA ALA A 121 -4.93 -12.26 3.44
C ALA A 121 -6.37 -12.26 4.00
N MET A 122 -6.53 -12.29 5.32
CA MET A 122 -7.83 -12.18 6.00
C MET A 122 -8.54 -10.85 5.71
N VAL A 123 -7.81 -9.72 5.74
CA VAL A 123 -8.35 -8.40 5.37
C VAL A 123 -8.88 -8.40 3.93
N LYS A 124 -8.21 -9.10 3.01
CA LYS A 124 -8.64 -9.19 1.60
C LYS A 124 -9.76 -10.21 1.37
N ALA A 125 -9.85 -11.26 2.18
CA ALA A 125 -10.95 -12.20 2.14
C ALA A 125 -12.25 -11.54 2.60
N ASP A 126 -12.31 -11.15 3.88
CA ASP A 126 -13.44 -10.45 4.50
C ASP A 126 -13.00 -9.81 5.83
N ARG A 127 -12.73 -8.50 5.81
CA ARG A 127 -12.28 -7.76 7.00
C ARG A 127 -13.25 -7.89 8.18
N ALA A 128 -14.56 -7.88 7.94
CA ALA A 128 -15.55 -7.88 9.01
C ALA A 128 -15.62 -9.26 9.67
N GLN A 129 -15.62 -10.32 8.85
CA GLN A 129 -15.63 -11.69 9.33
C GLN A 129 -14.39 -12.03 10.17
N TYR A 130 -13.21 -11.58 9.74
CA TYR A 130 -11.94 -11.97 10.37
C TYR A 130 -11.39 -10.95 11.38
N LYS A 131 -12.19 -9.96 11.80
CA LYS A 131 -11.72 -8.81 12.60
C LYS A 131 -10.85 -9.21 13.81
N GLU A 132 -11.33 -10.11 14.65
CA GLU A 132 -10.62 -10.54 15.88
C GLU A 132 -9.33 -11.30 15.57
N LEU A 133 -9.34 -12.16 14.55
CA LEU A 133 -8.15 -12.89 14.11
C LEU A 133 -7.11 -11.95 13.50
N ILE A 134 -7.53 -10.95 12.72
CA ILE A 134 -6.63 -9.93 12.17
C ILE A 134 -5.89 -9.20 13.29
N ILE A 135 -6.60 -8.82 14.37
CA ILE A 135 -5.99 -8.18 15.54
C ILE A 135 -5.00 -9.13 16.21
N ALA A 136 -5.42 -10.36 16.53
CA ALA A 136 -4.57 -11.35 17.19
C ALA A 136 -3.27 -11.63 16.41
N TYR A 137 -3.34 -11.81 15.09
CA TYR A 137 -2.16 -12.08 14.27
C TYR A 137 -1.24 -10.87 14.17
N ARG A 138 -1.76 -9.64 14.22
CA ARG A 138 -0.93 -8.44 14.28
C ARG A 138 -0.23 -8.30 15.63
N HIS A 139 -0.85 -8.70 16.73
CA HIS A 139 -0.20 -8.77 18.04
C HIS A 139 0.91 -9.84 18.07
N LEU A 140 0.63 -11.05 17.57
CA LEU A 140 1.65 -12.09 17.42
C LEU A 140 2.82 -11.60 16.55
N ALA A 141 2.53 -10.91 15.45
CA ALA A 141 3.54 -10.27 14.62
C ALA A 141 4.37 -9.24 15.41
N ALA A 142 3.74 -8.38 16.22
CA ALA A 142 4.45 -7.41 17.07
C ALA A 142 5.35 -8.07 18.12
N GLU A 143 4.91 -9.16 18.75
CA GLU A 143 5.74 -9.95 19.68
C GLU A 143 6.96 -10.52 18.98
N GLN A 144 6.78 -11.08 17.77
CA GLN A 144 7.91 -11.56 16.98
C GLN A 144 8.86 -10.41 16.58
N LEU A 145 8.32 -9.24 16.23
CA LEU A 145 9.15 -8.06 15.95
C LEU A 145 9.94 -7.60 17.17
N ALA A 146 9.35 -7.64 18.38
CA ALA A 146 10.06 -7.34 19.62
C ALA A 146 11.29 -8.25 19.78
N SER A 147 11.15 -9.57 19.53
CA SER A 147 12.28 -10.50 19.53
C SER A 147 13.30 -10.20 18.42
N VAL A 148 12.85 -9.84 17.21
CA VAL A 148 13.74 -9.43 16.11
C VAL A 148 14.58 -8.22 16.50
N LEU A 149 13.99 -7.22 17.16
CA LEU A 149 14.67 -5.99 17.55
C LEU A 149 15.63 -6.15 18.74
N GLN A 150 15.53 -7.26 19.49
CA GLN A 150 16.51 -7.65 20.49
C GLN A 150 17.78 -8.25 19.89
N ASP A 151 17.69 -8.88 18.71
CA ASP A 151 18.86 -9.36 17.98
C ASP A 151 19.59 -8.18 17.31
N THR A 152 20.62 -7.64 17.95
CA THR A 152 21.42 -6.55 17.38
C THR A 152 22.39 -7.01 16.30
N ALA A 153 22.52 -8.32 16.06
CA ALA A 153 23.31 -8.86 14.95
C ALA A 153 22.53 -8.86 13.62
N ILE A 154 21.20 -8.69 13.66
CA ILE A 154 20.40 -8.55 12.45
C ILE A 154 20.84 -7.31 11.65
N PRO A 155 20.93 -7.39 10.31
CA PRO A 155 21.19 -6.22 9.49
C PRO A 155 20.14 -5.14 9.76
N PHE A 156 20.58 -3.89 9.95
CA PHE A 156 19.68 -2.74 10.12
C PHE A 156 18.54 -2.72 9.10
N ASP A 157 18.88 -3.04 7.86
CA ASP A 157 18.00 -3.08 6.71
C ASP A 157 16.86 -4.12 6.81
N GLU A 158 17.07 -5.20 7.56
CA GLU A 158 16.07 -6.23 7.86
C GLU A 158 15.17 -5.76 9.01
N ALA A 159 15.74 -5.31 10.13
CA ALA A 159 14.99 -4.74 11.26
C ALA A 159 14.11 -3.55 10.81
N ASN A 160 14.68 -2.63 10.05
CA ASN A 160 14.00 -1.47 9.52
C ASN A 160 12.85 -1.83 8.56
N HIS A 161 13.03 -2.85 7.72
CA HIS A 161 11.97 -3.33 6.84
C HIS A 161 10.86 -4.04 7.63
N ALA A 162 11.22 -4.85 8.62
CA ALA A 162 10.30 -5.55 9.50
C ALA A 162 9.42 -4.58 10.31
N THR A 163 10.03 -3.60 10.97
CA THR A 163 9.33 -2.54 11.71
C THR A 163 8.40 -1.74 10.82
N TYR A 164 8.88 -1.33 9.63
CA TYR A 164 8.05 -0.60 8.69
C TYR A 164 6.88 -1.45 8.19
N GLY A 165 7.12 -2.72 7.86
CA GLY A 165 6.09 -3.66 7.40
C GLY A 165 4.94 -3.80 8.41
N LEU A 166 5.25 -3.90 9.70
CA LEU A 166 4.24 -4.01 10.76
C LEU A 166 3.49 -2.68 10.98
N LEU A 167 4.21 -1.58 11.16
CA LEU A 167 3.64 -0.29 11.56
C LEU A 167 3.02 0.49 10.38
N HIS A 168 3.44 0.23 9.15
CA HIS A 168 2.91 0.84 7.92
C HIS A 168 2.12 -0.13 7.05
N GLY A 169 2.01 -1.41 7.45
CA GLY A 169 1.22 -2.45 6.81
C GLY A 169 -0.26 -2.11 6.74
N SER A 170 -0.58 -1.32 5.71
CA SER A 170 -1.87 -0.92 5.14
C SER A 170 -2.73 0.09 5.93
N ASN A 171 -3.17 1.15 5.23
CA ASN A 171 -4.34 2.00 5.54
C ASN A 171 -5.67 1.21 5.66
N ASP A 172 -5.60 -0.11 5.56
CA ASP A 172 -6.66 -1.10 5.74
C ASP A 172 -6.66 -1.69 7.16
N SER A 173 -5.81 -1.17 8.06
CA SER A 173 -5.61 -1.68 9.42
C SER A 173 -6.90 -1.69 10.23
N VAL A 174 -7.35 -2.89 10.55
CA VAL A 174 -8.13 -3.15 11.77
C VAL A 174 -7.12 -3.20 12.91
N GLY A 175 -7.34 -2.41 13.96
CA GLY A 175 -6.47 -2.34 15.14
C GLY A 175 -5.48 -1.16 15.10
N PRO A 176 -5.22 -0.50 16.24
CA PRO A 176 -4.45 0.74 16.29
C PRO A 176 -2.95 0.46 16.23
N VAL A 177 -2.27 1.06 15.24
CA VAL A 177 -0.79 1.01 15.10
C VAL A 177 -0.06 1.40 16.39
N ALA A 178 -0.67 2.26 17.20
CA ALA A 178 -0.16 2.67 18.50
C ALA A 178 -0.02 1.51 19.50
N GLU A 179 -0.99 0.60 19.58
CA GLU A 179 -0.90 -0.58 20.47
C GLU A 179 0.23 -1.51 20.04
N LEU A 180 0.42 -1.71 18.73
CA LEU A 180 1.54 -2.51 18.21
C LEU A 180 2.88 -1.84 18.49
N TYR A 181 2.95 -0.51 18.45
CA TYR A 181 4.15 0.25 18.78
C TYR A 181 4.54 0.06 20.25
N LEU A 182 3.60 0.05 21.19
CA LEU A 182 3.89 -0.17 22.62
C LEU A 182 4.60 -1.50 22.89
N ILE A 183 4.33 -2.54 22.10
CA ILE A 183 4.99 -3.85 22.23
C ILE A 183 6.47 -3.77 21.83
N VAL A 184 6.82 -2.88 20.91
CA VAL A 184 8.17 -2.80 20.32
C VAL A 184 8.95 -1.57 20.74
N GLU A 185 8.36 -0.66 21.51
CA GLU A 185 8.99 0.58 21.98
C GLU A 185 10.28 0.30 22.79
N ASP A 186 10.22 -0.62 23.74
CA ASP A 186 11.40 -0.98 24.55
C ASP A 186 12.51 -1.63 23.69
N PRO A 187 12.26 -2.69 22.89
CA PRO A 187 13.27 -3.24 21.98
C PRO A 187 13.85 -2.24 20.97
N LEU A 188 13.07 -1.25 20.55
CA LEU A 188 13.52 -0.19 19.64
C LEU A 188 14.64 0.67 20.25
N THR A 189 14.77 0.71 21.58
CA THR A 189 15.85 1.46 22.25
C THR A 189 17.26 0.94 21.90
N ASN A 190 17.38 -0.34 21.53
CA ASN A 190 18.62 -0.93 21.00
C ASN A 190 19.09 -0.24 19.70
N TRP A 191 18.21 0.51 19.05
CA TRP A 191 18.41 1.15 17.75
C TRP A 191 18.43 2.68 17.83
N ASN A 192 18.52 3.27 19.03
CA ASN A 192 18.48 4.73 19.27
C ASN A 192 19.55 5.53 18.51
N GLY A 193 20.66 4.90 18.09
CA GLY A 193 21.66 5.52 17.22
C GLY A 193 21.24 5.66 15.75
N THR A 194 20.01 5.28 15.39
CA THR A 194 19.52 5.23 14.00
C THR A 194 18.18 5.95 13.86
N SER A 195 17.74 6.23 12.62
CA SER A 195 16.43 6.85 12.38
C SER A 195 15.22 5.94 12.67
N LEU A 196 15.45 4.64 12.90
CA LEU A 196 14.39 3.61 13.03
C LEU A 196 13.42 3.86 14.19
N PRO A 197 13.86 3.99 15.47
CA PRO A 197 12.94 4.23 16.59
C PRO A 197 12.17 5.53 16.42
N HIS A 198 12.82 6.58 15.92
CA HIS A 198 12.22 7.88 15.70
C HIS A 198 11.15 7.87 14.61
N LEU A 199 11.38 7.18 13.49
CA LEU A 199 10.36 6.98 12.45
C LEU A 199 9.18 6.14 12.97
N ALA A 200 9.46 5.08 13.74
CA ALA A 200 8.42 4.24 14.34
C ALA A 200 7.54 5.04 15.32
N LYS A 201 8.17 5.82 16.20
CA LYS A 201 7.49 6.72 17.15
C LYS A 201 6.67 7.77 16.42
N GLY A 202 7.25 8.45 15.43
CA GLY A 202 6.54 9.41 14.58
C GLY A 202 5.26 8.83 13.97
N LYS A 203 5.34 7.61 13.44
CA LYS A 203 4.19 6.90 12.89
C LYS A 203 3.13 6.58 13.95
N ALA A 204 3.55 6.09 15.11
CA ALA A 204 2.65 5.77 16.21
C ALA A 204 1.92 7.02 16.72
N SER A 205 2.64 8.12 16.93
CA SER A 205 2.09 9.39 17.37
C SER A 205 1.14 10.01 16.32
N ILE A 206 1.43 9.91 15.02
CA ILE A 206 0.45 10.29 13.98
C ILE A 206 -0.86 9.50 14.15
N ASN A 207 -0.79 8.18 14.36
CA ASN A 207 -1.98 7.36 14.55
C ASN A 207 -2.75 7.74 15.82
N LEU A 208 -2.06 7.92 16.94
CA LEU A 208 -2.66 8.37 18.20
C LEU A 208 -3.34 9.72 18.05
N ALA A 209 -2.73 10.66 17.33
CA ALA A 209 -3.34 11.94 17.04
C ALA A 209 -4.70 11.75 16.34
N TRP A 210 -4.73 11.05 15.21
CA TRP A 210 -5.96 10.85 14.45
C TRP A 210 -7.03 10.06 15.20
N GLN A 211 -6.63 9.16 16.11
CA GLN A 211 -7.54 8.45 17.01
C GLN A 211 -8.14 9.40 18.06
N ALA A 212 -7.30 10.20 18.73
CA ALA A 212 -7.74 11.16 19.74
C ALA A 212 -8.71 12.21 19.17
N ARG A 213 -8.47 12.68 17.94
CA ARG A 213 -9.38 13.62 17.26
C ARG A 213 -10.75 13.01 16.96
N GLY A 214 -10.83 11.69 16.80
CA GLY A 214 -11.99 11.01 16.23
C GLY A 214 -12.08 11.15 14.71
N MET A 215 -12.85 10.26 14.08
CA MET A 215 -13.00 10.22 12.62
C MET A 215 -14.28 10.89 12.13
N ARG A 216 -15.31 11.00 12.97
CA ARG A 216 -16.60 11.58 12.64
C ARG A 216 -16.80 12.87 13.43
N TYR A 217 -17.57 13.80 12.87
CA TYR A 217 -17.87 15.08 13.52
C TYR A 217 -18.46 14.92 14.94
N ALA A 218 -19.23 13.86 15.17
CA ALA A 218 -19.81 13.54 16.47
C ALA A 218 -18.78 13.07 17.52
N ASP A 219 -17.57 12.70 17.10
CA ASP A 219 -16.51 12.20 17.98
C ASP A 219 -15.63 13.35 18.52
N PHE A 220 -15.85 14.59 18.08
CA PHE A 220 -14.97 15.71 18.38
C PHE A 220 -15.22 16.24 19.80
N THR A 221 -14.22 16.12 20.67
CA THR A 221 -14.21 16.67 22.03
C THR A 221 -13.04 17.63 22.23
N GLU A 222 -13.11 18.46 23.26
CA GLU A 222 -12.00 19.38 23.60
C GLU A 222 -10.74 18.59 23.99
N GLU A 223 -10.89 17.54 24.78
CA GLU A 223 -9.82 16.62 25.16
C GLU A 223 -9.23 15.92 23.94
N GLY A 224 -10.07 15.53 22.97
CA GLY A 224 -9.64 14.93 21.71
C GLY A 224 -8.77 15.87 20.88
N TRP A 225 -9.09 17.17 20.86
CA TRP A 225 -8.27 18.19 20.21
C TRP A 225 -6.93 18.44 20.92
N VAL A 226 -6.92 18.41 22.25
CA VAL A 226 -5.67 18.51 23.03
C VAL A 226 -4.77 17.31 22.72
N GLY A 227 -5.32 16.09 22.77
CA GLY A 227 -4.60 14.87 22.41
C GLY A 227 -4.09 14.90 20.96
N PHE A 228 -4.93 15.35 20.02
CA PHE A 228 -4.54 15.51 18.61
C PHE A 228 -3.31 16.41 18.46
N LYS A 229 -3.33 17.61 19.05
CA LYS A 229 -2.21 18.56 18.97
C LYS A 229 -0.95 18.02 19.66
N SER A 230 -1.10 17.43 20.84
CA SER A 230 0.01 16.86 21.61
C SER A 230 0.73 15.75 20.85
N HIS A 231 -0.01 14.77 20.33
CA HIS A 231 0.58 13.68 19.56
C HIS A 231 1.16 14.12 18.22
N LEU A 232 0.60 15.15 17.56
CA LEU A 232 1.22 15.71 16.36
C LEU A 232 2.56 16.40 16.66
N LEU A 233 2.69 17.08 17.80
CA LEU A 233 3.95 17.69 18.21
C LEU A 233 5.01 16.61 18.52
N GLU A 234 4.60 15.52 19.17
CA GLU A 234 5.46 14.36 19.40
C GLU A 234 5.91 13.72 18.07
N ALA A 235 4.98 13.55 17.14
CA ALA A 235 5.28 13.03 15.81
C ALA A 235 6.27 13.92 15.05
N GLU A 236 6.05 15.23 15.08
CA GLU A 236 6.94 16.22 14.47
C GLU A 236 8.35 16.09 15.03
N THR A 237 8.50 16.14 16.36
CA THR A 237 9.79 16.05 17.04
C THR A 237 10.52 14.77 16.65
N ALA A 238 9.83 13.63 16.73
CA ALA A 238 10.41 12.34 16.38
C ALA A 238 10.82 12.28 14.90
N LEU A 239 10.00 12.74 13.97
CA LEU A 239 10.31 12.70 12.54
C LEU A 239 11.40 13.71 12.14
N GLU A 240 11.52 14.85 12.82
CA GLU A 240 12.65 15.77 12.65
C GLU A 240 13.96 15.11 13.08
N THR A 241 14.01 14.48 14.26
CA THR A 241 15.18 13.70 14.69
C THR A 241 15.49 12.54 13.73
N ALA A 242 14.46 11.82 13.26
CA ALA A 242 14.66 10.77 12.27
C ALA A 242 15.31 11.31 10.99
N TRP A 243 14.87 12.49 10.54
CA TRP A 243 15.39 13.15 9.34
C TRP A 243 16.84 13.59 9.49
N GLU A 244 17.21 14.13 10.66
CA GLU A 244 18.61 14.47 10.99
C GLU A 244 19.52 13.25 10.93
N LEU A 245 19.03 12.09 11.39
CA LEU A 245 19.78 10.83 11.38
C LEU A 245 19.84 10.16 9.99
N ASN A 246 18.82 10.35 9.15
CA ASN A 246 18.77 9.74 7.82
C ASN A 246 17.95 10.57 6.81
N THR A 247 18.65 11.42 6.04
CA THR A 247 18.04 12.27 5.02
C THR A 247 17.73 11.56 3.69
N ASN A 248 18.04 10.26 3.57
CA ASN A 248 17.83 9.47 2.35
C ASN A 248 16.69 8.45 2.49
N ASP A 249 15.95 8.50 3.59
CA ASP A 249 14.77 7.67 3.80
C ASP A 249 13.50 8.45 3.47
N PHE A 250 12.89 8.16 2.32
CA PHE A 250 11.68 8.85 1.85
C PHE A 250 10.48 8.70 2.80
N ARG A 251 10.49 7.70 3.69
CA ARG A 251 9.36 7.41 4.59
C ARG A 251 9.20 8.52 5.64
N ILE A 252 10.30 9.13 6.06
CA ILE A 252 10.32 10.22 7.04
C ILE A 252 9.62 11.48 6.50
N PRO A 253 10.06 12.10 5.38
CA PRO A 253 9.39 13.26 4.83
C PRO A 253 7.96 12.91 4.40
N TYR A 254 7.70 11.67 3.96
CA TYR A 254 6.36 11.21 3.62
C TYR A 254 5.42 11.25 4.83
N GLU A 255 5.80 10.67 5.98
CA GLU A 255 4.99 10.73 7.21
C GLU A 255 4.87 12.16 7.76
N MET A 256 5.88 13.01 7.59
CA MET A 256 5.78 14.41 7.98
C MET A 256 4.68 15.17 7.22
N MET A 257 4.38 14.79 5.97
CA MET A 257 3.22 15.36 5.26
C MET A 257 1.89 15.13 5.99
N MET A 258 1.74 14.03 6.75
CA MET A 258 0.55 13.79 7.58
C MET A 258 0.55 14.63 8.85
N VAL A 259 1.73 14.95 9.39
CA VAL A 259 1.86 15.91 10.49
C VAL A 259 1.42 17.30 10.03
N GLU A 260 1.92 17.76 8.87
CA GLU A 260 1.55 19.05 8.30
C GLU A 260 0.05 19.16 7.99
N LEU A 261 -0.56 18.08 7.50
CA LEU A 261 -2.01 18.01 7.29
C LEU A 261 -2.78 18.33 8.57
N GLY A 262 -2.35 17.75 9.70
CA GLY A 262 -3.03 17.92 10.98
C GLY A 262 -2.70 19.22 11.70
N GLN A 263 -1.43 19.67 11.66
CA GLN A 263 -1.00 20.86 12.39
C GLN A 263 -1.32 22.16 11.65
N GLY A 264 -1.29 22.17 10.31
CA GLY A 264 -1.54 23.38 9.53
C GLY A 264 -0.49 24.48 9.72
N LYS A 265 0.78 24.14 9.97
CA LYS A 265 1.87 25.12 10.19
C LYS A 265 2.24 25.96 8.95
N GLY A 266 1.61 25.69 7.81
CA GLY A 266 1.71 26.50 6.60
C GLY A 266 1.99 25.67 5.34
N ARG A 267 1.62 26.25 4.18
CA ARG A 267 1.79 25.64 2.85
C ARG A 267 3.24 25.26 2.57
N GLU A 268 4.17 26.17 2.84
CA GLU A 268 5.59 26.00 2.49
C GLU A 268 6.21 24.78 3.17
N ARG A 269 5.82 24.51 4.41
CA ARG A 269 6.33 23.36 5.17
C ARG A 269 5.82 22.04 4.58
N MET A 270 4.56 21.97 4.19
CA MET A 270 4.02 20.80 3.48
C MET A 270 4.72 20.57 2.14
N GLU A 271 4.93 21.64 1.35
CA GLU A 271 5.62 21.56 0.07
C GLU A 271 7.07 21.08 0.21
N LEU A 272 7.80 21.58 1.23
CA LEU A 272 9.15 21.12 1.55
C LEU A 272 9.21 19.59 1.77
N TRP A 273 8.28 19.04 2.55
CA TRP A 273 8.25 17.61 2.85
C TRP A 273 7.77 16.77 1.66
N PHE A 274 6.84 17.29 0.86
CA PHE A 274 6.45 16.69 -0.43
C PHE A 274 7.66 16.59 -1.37
N GLU A 275 8.39 17.68 -1.58
CA GLU A 275 9.58 17.75 -2.43
C GLU A 275 10.68 16.80 -1.97
N ARG A 276 10.96 16.76 -0.67
CA ARG A 276 11.92 15.80 -0.08
C ARG A 276 11.51 14.36 -0.39
N THR A 277 10.23 14.03 -0.27
CA THR A 277 9.72 12.68 -0.56
C THR A 277 9.94 12.29 -2.01
N ILE A 278 9.50 13.11 -2.97
CA ILE A 278 9.60 12.79 -4.40
C ILE A 278 11.03 12.91 -4.95
N ARG A 279 11.91 13.65 -4.28
CA ARG A 279 13.34 13.69 -4.63
C ARG A 279 14.02 12.36 -4.34
N ILE A 280 13.69 11.72 -3.20
CA ILE A 280 14.27 10.44 -2.80
C ILE A 280 13.56 9.27 -3.51
N SER A 281 12.23 9.33 -3.62
CA SER A 281 11.40 8.29 -4.22
C SER A 281 10.46 8.90 -5.26
N SER A 282 10.99 9.14 -6.46
CA SER A 282 10.27 9.85 -7.53
C SER A 282 9.00 9.12 -8.01
N TYR A 283 8.98 7.80 -7.88
CA TYR A 283 7.82 6.95 -8.19
C TYR A 283 6.81 6.82 -7.03
N HIS A 284 6.92 7.63 -5.98
CA HIS A 284 6.04 7.51 -4.81
C HIS A 284 4.66 8.17 -5.03
N TYR A 285 3.76 7.46 -5.71
CA TYR A 285 2.37 7.91 -5.97
C TYR A 285 1.64 8.38 -4.70
N GLY A 286 1.89 7.74 -3.55
CA GLY A 286 1.27 8.13 -2.28
C GLY A 286 1.57 9.57 -1.85
N ALA A 287 2.72 10.13 -2.24
CA ALA A 287 3.07 11.51 -1.91
C ALA A 287 2.15 12.50 -2.63
N TYR A 288 1.86 12.24 -3.91
CA TYR A 288 0.91 13.03 -4.70
C TYR A 288 -0.50 12.96 -4.12
N ILE A 289 -0.92 11.78 -3.66
CA ILE A 289 -2.22 11.61 -2.99
C ILE A 289 -2.29 12.37 -1.66
N ARG A 290 -1.23 12.33 -0.82
CA ARG A 290 -1.21 13.10 0.43
C ARG A 290 -1.24 14.61 0.16
N LYS A 291 -0.52 15.10 -0.84
CA LYS A 291 -0.58 16.51 -1.24
C LYS A 291 -1.97 16.88 -1.78
N LEU A 292 -2.60 16.02 -2.58
CA LEU A 292 -3.96 16.23 -3.07
C LEU A 292 -4.98 16.32 -1.92
N ASN A 293 -4.89 15.42 -0.93
CA ASN A 293 -5.73 15.47 0.27
C ASN A 293 -5.48 16.75 1.09
N TYR A 294 -4.23 17.18 1.26
CA TYR A 294 -3.91 18.45 1.92
C TYR A 294 -4.58 19.66 1.23
N LEU A 295 -4.73 19.60 -0.08
CA LEU A 295 -5.37 20.63 -0.90
C LEU A 295 -6.89 20.60 -0.88
N GLU A 296 -7.52 19.62 -0.21
CA GLU A 296 -8.98 19.60 -0.12
C GLU A 296 -9.52 20.78 0.72
N PRO A 297 -10.73 21.30 0.41
CA PRO A 297 -11.32 22.43 1.13
C PRO A 297 -11.55 22.22 2.62
N LYS A 298 -11.66 20.96 3.08
CA LYS A 298 -11.81 20.65 4.50
C LYS A 298 -10.49 20.77 5.28
N TRP A 299 -9.38 20.92 4.58
CA TRP A 299 -8.04 21.06 5.12
C TRP A 299 -7.52 22.48 4.83
N HIS A 300 -6.57 22.61 3.90
CA HIS A 300 -5.80 23.84 3.73
C HIS A 300 -5.82 24.32 2.28
N GLY A 301 -6.79 23.92 1.47
CA GLY A 301 -6.86 24.31 0.06
C GLY A 301 -8.27 24.51 -0.47
N SER A 302 -8.41 24.28 -1.77
CA SER A 302 -9.62 24.51 -2.55
C SER A 302 -9.69 23.51 -3.71
N PHE A 303 -10.88 23.31 -4.27
CA PHE A 303 -11.03 22.45 -5.45
C PHE A 303 -10.21 22.97 -6.65
N GLU A 304 -10.07 24.29 -6.77
CA GLU A 304 -9.25 24.94 -7.78
C GLU A 304 -7.77 24.57 -7.63
N GLU A 305 -7.24 24.62 -6.41
CA GLU A 305 -5.85 24.23 -6.16
C GLU A 305 -5.63 22.72 -6.36
N MET A 306 -6.59 21.86 -6.00
CA MET A 306 -6.54 20.41 -6.29
C MET A 306 -6.41 20.15 -7.80
N ILE A 307 -7.27 20.76 -8.61
CA ILE A 307 -7.24 20.61 -10.08
C ILE A 307 -5.97 21.20 -10.67
N LYS A 308 -5.52 22.37 -10.19
CA LYS A 308 -4.26 22.99 -10.63
C LYS A 308 -3.08 22.05 -10.39
N PHE A 309 -2.92 21.57 -9.15
CA PHE A 309 -1.85 20.64 -8.80
C PHE A 309 -1.92 19.35 -9.63
N ALA A 310 -3.11 18.77 -9.79
CA ALA A 310 -3.28 17.55 -10.56
C ALA A 310 -2.91 17.71 -12.04
N ARG A 311 -3.26 18.84 -12.65
CA ARG A 311 -2.87 19.19 -14.03
C ARG A 311 -1.36 19.38 -14.19
N GLU A 312 -0.69 19.96 -13.20
CA GLU A 312 0.77 20.10 -13.20
C GLU A 312 1.45 18.73 -13.04
N ALA A 313 0.97 17.92 -12.09
CA ALA A 313 1.54 16.63 -11.75
C ALA A 313 1.48 15.62 -12.92
N MET A 314 0.42 15.62 -13.73
CA MET A 314 0.28 14.63 -14.82
C MET A 314 1.38 14.72 -15.90
N TYR A 315 2.12 15.83 -15.95
CA TYR A 315 3.22 16.04 -16.88
C TYR A 315 4.58 15.63 -16.33
N VAL A 316 4.69 15.31 -15.03
CA VAL A 316 5.94 14.86 -14.40
C VAL A 316 6.35 13.51 -15.01
N THR A 317 7.51 13.47 -15.66
CA THR A 317 7.96 12.33 -16.48
C THR A 317 8.73 11.27 -15.69
N ASN A 318 9.29 11.63 -14.53
CA ASN A 318 10.07 10.75 -13.65
C ASN A 318 9.24 10.19 -12.47
N ALA A 319 7.91 10.20 -12.58
CA ALA A 319 6.99 9.71 -11.56
C ALA A 319 6.28 8.40 -11.94
N ASP A 320 5.56 7.80 -10.99
CA ASP A 320 4.69 6.66 -11.24
C ASP A 320 3.67 6.99 -12.34
N ALA A 321 3.42 6.03 -13.23
CA ALA A 321 2.49 6.19 -14.34
C ALA A 321 1.09 6.67 -13.90
N LYS A 322 0.64 6.29 -12.69
CA LYS A 322 -0.64 6.71 -12.13
C LYS A 322 -0.69 8.19 -11.77
N VAL A 323 0.44 8.87 -11.62
CA VAL A 323 0.48 10.33 -11.44
C VAL A 323 -0.09 11.03 -12.69
N MET A 324 0.03 10.43 -13.89
CA MET A 324 -0.64 10.94 -15.09
C MET A 324 -2.17 10.99 -14.96
N LEU A 325 -2.74 10.16 -14.08
CA LEU A 325 -4.17 10.06 -13.82
C LEU A 325 -4.59 10.83 -12.55
N LEU A 326 -3.72 11.67 -11.99
CA LEU A 326 -4.06 12.48 -10.82
C LEU A 326 -5.25 13.43 -11.06
N PRO A 327 -5.46 14.03 -12.25
CA PRO A 327 -6.68 14.81 -12.52
C PRO A 327 -7.97 14.00 -12.39
N VAL A 328 -7.92 12.72 -12.78
CA VAL A 328 -9.05 11.80 -12.61
C VAL A 328 -9.31 11.57 -11.13
N THR A 329 -8.25 11.38 -10.33
CA THR A 329 -8.36 11.20 -8.88
C THR A 329 -8.93 12.45 -8.20
N ALA A 330 -8.45 13.64 -8.57
CA ALA A 330 -8.95 14.90 -8.05
C ALA A 330 -10.45 15.10 -8.32
N VAL A 331 -10.92 14.79 -9.53
CA VAL A 331 -12.36 14.86 -9.85
C VAL A 331 -13.17 13.86 -9.02
N GLU A 332 -12.63 12.66 -8.77
CA GLU A 332 -13.28 11.65 -7.93
C GLU A 332 -13.37 12.08 -6.46
N ASP A 333 -12.33 12.71 -5.93
CA ASP A 333 -12.31 13.25 -4.57
C ASP A 333 -13.29 14.41 -4.44
N ILE A 334 -13.33 15.33 -5.41
CA ILE A 334 -14.31 16.43 -5.47
C ILE A 334 -15.75 15.88 -5.52
N LEU A 335 -15.98 14.80 -6.26
CA LEU A 335 -17.31 14.17 -6.37
C LEU A 335 -17.83 13.69 -5.00
N GLN A 336 -16.95 13.37 -4.04
CA GLN A 336 -17.36 13.00 -2.68
C GLN A 336 -18.04 14.16 -1.93
N TYR A 337 -17.75 15.40 -2.29
CA TYR A 337 -18.40 16.61 -1.74
C TYR A 337 -19.73 16.95 -2.43
N VAL A 338 -20.04 16.29 -3.55
CA VAL A 338 -21.26 16.55 -4.33
C VAL A 338 -22.40 15.65 -3.82
N PRO A 339 -23.53 16.22 -3.36
CA PRO A 339 -24.72 15.46 -3.01
C PRO A 339 -25.15 14.53 -4.14
N VAL A 340 -25.62 13.33 -3.81
CA VAL A 340 -25.88 12.26 -4.79
C VAL A 340 -26.79 12.73 -5.92
N GLU A 341 -27.83 13.46 -5.58
CA GLU A 341 -28.82 14.05 -6.47
C GLU A 341 -28.22 15.09 -7.45
N LYS A 342 -27.11 15.75 -7.07
CA LYS A 342 -26.40 16.74 -7.91
C LYS A 342 -25.23 16.16 -8.70
N ARG A 343 -24.89 14.88 -8.50
CA ARG A 343 -23.74 14.25 -9.19
C ARG A 343 -23.92 14.21 -10.70
N ALA A 344 -25.14 14.03 -11.21
CA ALA A 344 -25.40 14.08 -12.65
C ALA A 344 -25.05 15.45 -13.23
N GLU A 345 -25.50 16.53 -12.60
CA GLU A 345 -25.18 17.91 -13.00
C GLU A 345 -23.67 18.21 -12.91
N PHE A 346 -22.99 17.67 -11.90
CA PHE A 346 -21.55 17.82 -11.75
C PHE A 346 -20.78 17.32 -12.98
N TRP A 347 -21.13 16.14 -13.50
CA TRP A 347 -20.49 15.59 -14.71
C TRP A 347 -20.77 16.40 -15.98
N LEU A 348 -21.83 17.21 -15.98
CA LEU A 348 -22.21 18.08 -17.11
C LEU A 348 -21.57 19.47 -17.04
N ARG A 349 -20.82 19.79 -15.98
CA ARG A 349 -20.13 21.07 -15.85
C ARG A 349 -19.18 21.30 -17.02
N SER A 350 -19.25 22.49 -17.59
CA SER A 350 -18.34 22.91 -18.65
C SER A 350 -16.89 22.88 -18.13
N GLY A 351 -16.01 22.22 -18.87
CA GLY A 351 -14.58 22.12 -18.53
C GLY A 351 -14.16 20.85 -17.79
N LEU A 352 -15.04 20.13 -17.07
CA LEU A 352 -14.66 18.93 -16.31
C LEU A 352 -14.01 17.88 -17.20
N PHE A 353 -14.60 17.59 -18.37
CA PHE A 353 -14.00 16.61 -19.27
C PHE A 353 -12.63 17.05 -19.82
N LYS A 354 -12.42 18.37 -19.97
CA LYS A 354 -11.12 18.93 -20.40
C LYS A 354 -10.04 18.70 -19.35
N ASP A 355 -10.39 18.49 -18.08
CA ASP A 355 -9.45 18.16 -17.02
C ASP A 355 -8.96 16.73 -17.06
N ILE A 356 -9.85 15.79 -17.39
CA ILE A 356 -9.57 14.37 -17.31
C ILE A 356 -9.18 13.73 -18.64
N GLN A 357 -9.61 14.30 -19.78
CA GLN A 357 -9.30 13.75 -21.10
C GLN A 357 -7.79 13.68 -21.38
N PRO A 358 -7.00 14.75 -21.18
CA PRO A 358 -5.55 14.70 -21.43
C PRO A 358 -4.83 13.66 -20.56
N ALA A 359 -5.29 13.48 -19.31
CA ALA A 359 -4.76 12.48 -18.38
C ALA A 359 -4.95 11.05 -18.93
N TYR A 360 -6.17 10.71 -19.37
CA TYR A 360 -6.45 9.41 -19.97
C TYR A 360 -5.69 9.19 -21.27
N GLU A 361 -5.67 10.18 -22.18
CA GLU A 361 -5.01 10.05 -23.48
C GLU A 361 -3.50 9.87 -23.33
N ARG A 362 -2.86 10.63 -22.44
CA ARG A 362 -1.43 10.47 -22.13
C ARG A 362 -1.13 9.10 -21.54
N PHE A 363 -1.94 8.66 -20.57
CA PHE A 363 -1.76 7.35 -19.93
C PHE A 363 -1.96 6.20 -20.92
N LEU A 364 -3.08 6.17 -21.65
CA LEU A 364 -3.44 5.10 -22.58
C LEU A 364 -2.57 5.09 -23.86
N LYS A 365 -1.92 6.21 -24.21
CA LYS A 365 -0.87 6.20 -25.24
C LYS A 365 0.34 5.37 -24.81
N ARG A 366 0.69 5.38 -23.53
CA ARG A 366 1.80 4.59 -22.97
C ARG A 366 1.39 3.17 -22.58
N TYR A 367 0.13 2.99 -22.16
CA TYR A 367 -0.42 1.73 -21.70
C TYR A 367 -1.69 1.38 -22.49
N PRO A 368 -1.57 1.05 -23.80
CA PRO A 368 -2.72 0.85 -24.68
C PRO A 368 -3.60 -0.34 -24.26
N ASP A 369 -3.03 -1.33 -23.58
CA ASP A 369 -3.76 -2.55 -23.19
C ASP A 369 -4.38 -2.46 -21.79
N ALA A 370 -4.33 -1.30 -21.15
CA ALA A 370 -4.89 -1.06 -19.82
C ALA A 370 -6.43 -1.00 -19.83
N SER A 371 -7.06 -2.13 -20.12
CA SER A 371 -8.51 -2.28 -20.34
C SER A 371 -9.35 -1.69 -19.21
N GLY A 372 -8.98 -1.91 -17.95
CA GLY A 372 -9.71 -1.33 -16.81
C GLY A 372 -9.78 0.21 -16.85
N TRP A 373 -8.70 0.87 -17.28
CA TRP A 373 -8.69 2.32 -17.45
C TRP A 373 -9.47 2.78 -18.68
N ARG A 374 -9.54 1.96 -19.75
CA ARG A 374 -10.42 2.23 -20.89
C ARG A 374 -11.89 2.19 -20.51
N HIS A 375 -12.31 1.20 -19.72
CA HIS A 375 -13.68 1.12 -19.19
C HIS A 375 -14.02 2.37 -18.38
N LYS A 376 -13.13 2.76 -17.45
CA LYS A 376 -13.33 3.98 -16.65
C LYS A 376 -13.40 5.24 -17.52
N TYR A 377 -12.55 5.34 -18.55
CA TYR A 377 -12.61 6.45 -19.50
C TYR A 377 -13.92 6.48 -20.27
N ALA A 378 -14.42 5.33 -20.73
CA ALA A 378 -15.73 5.22 -21.37
C ALA A 378 -16.86 5.68 -20.45
N VAL A 379 -16.85 5.28 -19.17
CA VAL A 379 -17.84 5.73 -18.18
C VAL A 379 -17.81 7.26 -18.03
N TYR A 380 -16.63 7.87 -17.93
CA TYR A 380 -16.53 9.33 -17.76
C TYR A 380 -16.87 10.09 -19.04
N ALA A 381 -16.54 9.55 -20.21
CA ALA A 381 -17.01 10.08 -21.49
C ALA A 381 -18.54 10.02 -21.58
N TYR A 382 -19.17 8.92 -21.17
CA TYR A 382 -20.63 8.79 -21.13
C TYR A 382 -21.27 9.83 -20.19
N LYS A 383 -20.79 9.92 -18.94
CA LYS A 383 -21.32 10.87 -17.94
C LYS A 383 -21.17 12.33 -18.37
N CYS A 384 -20.08 12.66 -19.08
CA CYS A 384 -19.83 14.00 -19.62
C CYS A 384 -20.43 14.21 -21.03
N GLN A 385 -21.22 13.26 -21.55
CA GLN A 385 -21.85 13.30 -22.88
C GLN A 385 -20.87 13.45 -24.06
N GLN A 386 -19.67 12.89 -23.93
CA GLN A 386 -18.62 12.91 -24.94
C GLN A 386 -18.73 11.69 -25.86
N TRP A 387 -19.79 11.69 -26.68
CA TRP A 387 -20.22 10.53 -27.47
C TRP A 387 -19.14 9.97 -28.42
N LYS A 388 -18.34 10.86 -29.05
CA LYS A 388 -17.24 10.45 -29.93
C LYS A 388 -16.17 9.67 -29.16
N VAL A 389 -15.78 10.17 -27.99
CA VAL A 389 -14.76 9.54 -27.16
C VAL A 389 -15.30 8.23 -26.58
N LEU A 390 -16.55 8.23 -26.11
CA LEU A 390 -17.22 7.03 -25.63
C LEU A 390 -17.16 5.91 -26.68
N LYS A 391 -17.60 6.19 -27.91
CA LYS A 391 -17.56 5.21 -29.01
C LYS A 391 -16.14 4.68 -29.22
N GLN A 392 -15.17 5.58 -29.35
CA GLN A 392 -13.77 5.21 -29.55
C GLN A 392 -13.25 4.28 -28.45
N GLN A 393 -13.56 4.56 -27.18
CA GLN A 393 -13.09 3.72 -26.09
C GLN A 393 -13.78 2.35 -26.08
N LEU A 394 -15.09 2.27 -26.36
CA LEU A 394 -15.79 1.00 -26.45
C LEU A 394 -15.24 0.12 -27.59
N ASP A 395 -14.93 0.72 -28.75
CA ASP A 395 -14.35 0.00 -29.90
C ASP A 395 -12.92 -0.52 -29.60
N LEU A 396 -12.17 0.16 -28.72
CA LEU A 396 -10.81 -0.21 -28.33
C LEU A 396 -10.73 -1.22 -27.17
N ILE A 397 -11.86 -1.57 -26.55
CA ILE A 397 -11.90 -2.55 -25.46
C ILE A 397 -12.08 -3.96 -26.06
N PRO A 398 -11.09 -4.87 -25.96
CA PRO A 398 -11.18 -6.19 -26.61
C PRO A 398 -12.32 -7.06 -26.08
N LYS A 399 -12.59 -6.95 -24.78
CA LYS A 399 -13.68 -7.63 -24.09
C LYS A 399 -14.30 -6.67 -23.09
N ILE A 400 -15.55 -6.29 -23.33
CA ILE A 400 -16.30 -5.42 -22.45
C ILE A 400 -16.69 -6.21 -21.19
N ASP A 401 -16.36 -5.64 -20.04
CA ASP A 401 -16.83 -6.05 -18.74
C ASP A 401 -17.94 -5.09 -18.30
N PRO A 402 -19.23 -5.50 -18.34
CA PRO A 402 -20.33 -4.65 -17.94
C PRO A 402 -20.22 -4.17 -16.49
N GLU A 403 -19.64 -4.95 -15.58
CA GLU A 403 -19.46 -4.55 -14.18
C GLU A 403 -18.50 -3.35 -14.07
N ALA A 404 -17.44 -3.34 -14.89
CA ALA A 404 -16.52 -2.19 -14.98
C ALA A 404 -17.18 -0.92 -15.55
N LEU A 405 -18.37 -1.04 -16.16
CA LEU A 405 -19.16 0.08 -16.68
C LEU A 405 -20.33 0.49 -15.76
N GLY A 406 -20.43 -0.09 -14.56
CA GLY A 406 -21.51 0.17 -13.61
C GLY A 406 -22.65 -0.86 -13.67
N GLY A 407 -22.42 -2.01 -14.31
CA GLY A 407 -23.35 -3.13 -14.42
C GLY A 407 -24.01 -3.24 -15.80
N ALA A 408 -24.64 -4.40 -16.04
CA ALA A 408 -25.29 -4.70 -17.32
C ALA A 408 -26.36 -3.67 -17.73
N GLU A 409 -27.10 -3.11 -16.76
CA GLU A 409 -28.16 -2.15 -17.04
C GLU A 409 -27.60 -0.77 -17.45
N GLU A 410 -26.58 -0.29 -16.76
CA GLU A 410 -25.91 0.96 -17.13
C GLU A 410 -25.23 0.86 -18.49
N TYR A 411 -24.65 -0.31 -18.80
CA TYR A 411 -24.10 -0.55 -20.13
C TYR A 411 -25.16 -0.48 -21.24
N ARG A 412 -26.36 -1.06 -21.03
CA ARG A 412 -27.46 -0.95 -22.00
C ARG A 412 -27.91 0.51 -22.20
N LYS A 413 -28.00 1.29 -21.12
CA LYS A 413 -28.33 2.73 -21.20
C LYS A 413 -27.28 3.48 -22.02
N MET A 414 -26.01 3.19 -21.79
CA MET A 414 -24.88 3.76 -22.52
C MET A 414 -24.94 3.44 -24.02
N GLN A 415 -25.24 2.18 -24.39
CA GLN A 415 -25.42 1.78 -25.79
C GLN A 415 -26.60 2.49 -26.45
N LYS A 416 -27.75 2.58 -25.77
CA LYS A 416 -28.94 3.27 -26.28
C LYS A 416 -28.68 4.76 -26.50
N ALA A 417 -28.02 5.43 -25.55
CA ALA A 417 -27.63 6.83 -25.68
C ALA A 417 -26.66 7.03 -26.86
N LEU A 418 -25.68 6.15 -27.00
CA LEU A 418 -24.73 6.23 -28.11
C LEU A 418 -25.42 6.10 -29.47
N LEU A 419 -26.37 5.16 -29.63
CA LEU A 419 -27.16 5.03 -30.86
C LEU A 419 -27.89 6.33 -31.18
N LEU A 420 -28.63 6.90 -30.22
CA LEU A 420 -29.41 8.14 -30.39
C LEU A 420 -28.55 9.34 -30.83
N HIS A 421 -27.30 9.41 -30.36
CA HIS A 421 -26.38 10.52 -30.65
C HIS A 421 -25.41 10.26 -31.81
N THR A 422 -25.36 9.03 -32.34
CA THR A 422 -24.51 8.68 -33.50
C THR A 422 -25.30 8.48 -34.79
N THR A 423 -26.60 8.15 -34.72
CA THR A 423 -27.49 8.06 -35.88
C THR A 423 -28.09 9.41 -36.31
N LYS A 424 -27.98 10.45 -35.48
CA LYS A 424 -28.26 11.82 -35.88
C LYS A 424 -27.01 12.43 -36.54
N ARG A 425 -27.00 12.50 -37.88
CA ARG A 425 -26.08 13.34 -38.67
C ARG A 425 -26.77 13.77 -39.98
N PRO A 426 -26.44 14.95 -40.51
CA PRO A 426 -26.40 16.27 -39.88
C PRO A 426 -27.80 16.87 -39.72
#